data_AF-A0A0A2L5M2-F1
#
_entry.id   AF-A0A0A2L5M2-F1
#
_cell.length_a   1.000
_cell.length_b   1.000
_cell.length_c   1.000
_cell.angle_alpha   90.00
_cell.angle_beta   90.00
_cell.angle_gamma   90.00
#
_symmetry.space_group_name_H-M   'P 1'
#
loop_
_entity.id
_entity.type
_entity.pdbx_description
1 polymer ?
#
loop_
_entity_poly.entity_id
_entity_poly.type
_entity_poly.pdbx_seq_one_letter_code
_entity_poly.pdbx_strand_id
1 'polypeptide(L)'
;MRSLSMAVAHHNPIIPGFAPDPSICLIDSAFYLVNSSFHLYPGLPIYMSNDLISWNHVGNAINRPSQLSLSRATTLIAPWDDGTAMVGTGGLYAPTIRHHNGITYIICTNVIHGPSNLPGDGRNEQFIIHTTDIRSGTWSDPIVFGFPGIDPSLLFDDDGRVYVQLCKTGPEFHIYNGEINIKTGAMIVEPTLIWKGWKKGYTEGPHIYKKDGWYYLLCAEGGTFRYHMLSMARSRNVWGPYESYGMNPLYTASGTTQYIQNTGHGDLFQGQSGQWWVAMLGIRIKEGRSIMGWETFLTAVDWPNDGWITIGPIISDENMGANFNESQDSNRCITLQADQVEFTTPDESVTFVGQRQRRLQGTAVVTVYKPQRSISVRAGLALYKDENRFLTIGYDFHSQQVIFNGLNKAKSFSQNETQNVEFQDVISFKIGYTETALRFFFRLGKEH
;
A
#
# COMPACT_ATOMS: atom_id res chain seq x y z
N MET A 1 6.20 -7.84 -28.63
CA MET A 1 5.01 -7.18 -28.03
C MET A 1 4.08 -8.19 -27.38
N ARG A 2 3.41 -9.13 -28.10
CA ARG A 2 2.55 -10.17 -27.48
C ARG A 2 3.26 -11.11 -26.49
N SER A 3 4.56 -11.34 -26.66
CA SER A 3 5.35 -12.20 -25.76
C SER A 3 5.57 -11.57 -24.38
N LEU A 4 5.88 -10.27 -24.31
CA LEU A 4 6.08 -9.56 -23.04
C LEU A 4 4.76 -9.36 -22.29
N SER A 5 3.67 -9.03 -23.00
CA SER A 5 2.34 -8.91 -22.40
C SER A 5 1.87 -10.23 -21.79
N MET A 6 2.08 -11.36 -22.50
CA MET A 6 1.79 -12.68 -21.93
C MET A 6 2.71 -12.99 -20.76
N ALA A 7 4.03 -12.78 -20.88
CA ALA A 7 4.97 -13.03 -19.79
C ALA A 7 4.61 -12.26 -18.51
N VAL A 8 4.38 -10.94 -18.60
CA VAL A 8 3.95 -10.12 -17.45
C VAL A 8 2.62 -10.61 -16.87
N ALA A 9 1.65 -10.95 -17.72
CA ALA A 9 0.35 -11.43 -17.26
C ALA A 9 0.46 -12.72 -16.42
N HIS A 10 1.40 -13.61 -16.75
CA HIS A 10 1.69 -14.86 -16.00
C HIS A 10 2.48 -14.65 -14.70
N HIS A 11 2.92 -13.44 -14.39
CA HIS A 11 3.77 -13.14 -13.22
C HIS A 11 3.11 -12.20 -12.22
N ASN A 12 1.81 -11.97 -12.36
CA ASN A 12 1.00 -11.29 -11.37
C ASN A 12 0.85 -12.09 -10.06
N PRO A 13 0.64 -11.44 -8.91
CA PRO A 13 0.90 -10.03 -8.66
C PRO A 13 2.40 -9.72 -8.82
N ILE A 14 2.72 -8.59 -9.44
CA ILE A 14 4.12 -8.17 -9.62
C ILE A 14 4.78 -7.76 -8.30
N ILE A 15 3.99 -7.26 -7.34
CA ILE A 15 4.40 -7.04 -5.94
C ILE A 15 3.38 -7.76 -5.03
N PRO A 16 3.67 -9.00 -4.58
CA PRO A 16 2.76 -9.77 -3.72
C PRO A 16 2.72 -9.23 -2.28
N GLY A 17 1.70 -9.57 -1.50
CA GLY A 17 1.52 -9.06 -0.13
C GLY A 17 1.12 -7.59 -0.09
N PHE A 18 1.11 -6.99 1.11
CA PHE A 18 0.66 -5.62 1.34
C PHE A 18 1.45 -4.57 0.55
N ALA A 19 0.95 -4.27 -0.66
CA ALA A 19 1.47 -3.35 -1.65
C ALA A 19 0.30 -2.71 -2.43
N PRO A 20 -0.51 -1.87 -1.76
CA PRO A 20 -1.66 -1.19 -2.36
C PRO A 20 -1.24 0.05 -3.15
N ASP A 21 -2.20 0.62 -3.87
CA ASP A 21 -2.10 1.95 -4.52
C ASP A 21 -0.80 2.14 -5.32
N PRO A 22 -0.54 1.30 -6.34
CA PRO A 22 0.69 1.38 -7.10
C PRO A 22 0.72 2.63 -7.98
N SER A 23 1.75 3.46 -7.80
CA SER A 23 2.12 4.48 -8.78
C SER A 23 3.49 4.19 -9.36
N ILE A 24 3.64 4.39 -10.67
CA ILE A 24 4.80 3.93 -11.43
C ILE A 24 5.28 5.00 -12.40
N CYS A 25 6.61 5.09 -12.57
CA CYS A 25 7.21 5.90 -13.62
C CYS A 25 8.46 5.22 -14.21
N LEU A 26 8.74 5.50 -15.47
CA LEU A 26 9.99 5.13 -16.13
C LEU A 26 11.00 6.26 -15.91
N ILE A 27 12.14 5.95 -15.30
CA ILE A 27 13.25 6.89 -15.08
C ILE A 27 14.46 6.29 -15.77
N ASP A 28 15.01 7.03 -16.74
CA ASP A 28 16.04 6.55 -17.65
C ASP A 28 15.63 5.23 -18.32
N SER A 29 16.23 4.11 -17.93
CA SER A 29 15.96 2.77 -18.45
C SER A 29 15.29 1.82 -17.45
N ALA A 30 14.85 2.31 -16.29
CA ALA A 30 14.28 1.46 -15.24
C ALA A 30 12.92 1.99 -14.77
N PHE A 31 12.01 1.05 -14.49
CA PHE A 31 10.72 1.33 -13.91
C PHE A 31 10.83 1.40 -12.39
N TYR A 32 10.23 2.42 -11.80
CA TYR A 32 10.13 2.60 -10.36
C TYR A 32 8.68 2.67 -9.95
N LEU A 33 8.32 1.85 -8.96
CA LEU A 33 6.97 1.74 -8.43
C LEU A 33 6.97 2.04 -6.93
N VAL A 34 6.03 2.86 -6.48
CA VAL A 34 5.79 3.16 -5.07
C VAL A 34 4.41 2.67 -4.65
N ASN A 35 4.29 2.18 -3.42
CA ASN A 35 3.02 1.77 -2.82
C ASN A 35 2.75 2.55 -1.53
N SER A 36 1.48 2.62 -1.14
CA SER A 36 1.08 3.11 0.19
C SER A 36 1.64 2.21 1.31
N SER A 37 1.78 2.76 2.50
CA SER A 37 2.36 2.04 3.66
C SER A 37 1.66 2.28 4.98
N PHE A 38 0.71 3.22 5.04
CA PHE A 38 -0.12 3.50 6.20
C PHE A 38 0.75 3.79 7.43
N HIS A 39 0.59 3.02 8.50
CA HIS A 39 1.28 3.14 9.78
C HIS A 39 2.69 2.49 9.79
N LEU A 40 3.09 1.79 8.72
CA LEU A 40 4.37 1.08 8.70
C LEU A 40 5.53 2.03 8.40
N TYR A 41 6.61 1.88 9.16
CA TYR A 41 7.86 2.61 9.01
C TYR A 41 9.05 1.64 8.78
N PRO A 42 10.03 1.96 7.91
CA PRO A 42 10.04 3.10 6.98
C PRO A 42 8.90 3.01 5.94
N GLY A 43 8.44 4.18 5.49
CA GLY A 43 7.22 4.34 4.70
C GLY A 43 7.45 4.59 3.21
N LEU A 44 6.42 4.34 2.40
CA LEU A 44 6.44 4.43 0.94
C LEU A 44 7.55 3.56 0.30
N PRO A 45 7.43 2.23 0.32
CA PRO A 45 8.41 1.33 -0.29
C PRO A 45 8.48 1.55 -1.80
N ILE A 46 9.70 1.55 -2.32
CA ILE A 46 10.02 1.75 -3.73
C ILE A 46 10.59 0.45 -4.28
N TYR A 47 10.05 0.01 -5.42
CA TYR A 47 10.49 -1.15 -6.16
C TYR A 47 11.05 -0.72 -7.51
N MET A 48 12.07 -1.44 -7.98
CA MET A 48 12.67 -1.22 -9.30
C MET A 48 12.56 -2.49 -10.14
N SER A 49 12.26 -2.30 -11.43
CA SER A 49 12.32 -3.33 -12.46
C SER A 49 12.93 -2.78 -13.76
N ASN A 50 13.64 -3.62 -14.49
CA ASN A 50 14.11 -3.30 -15.85
C ASN A 50 13.21 -3.90 -16.94
N ASP A 51 12.36 -4.87 -16.59
CA ASP A 51 11.63 -5.72 -17.53
C ASP A 51 10.12 -5.85 -17.23
N LEU A 52 9.64 -5.17 -16.19
CA LEU A 52 8.28 -5.24 -15.64
C LEU A 52 7.89 -6.60 -15.04
N ILE A 53 8.81 -7.56 -15.00
CA ILE A 53 8.59 -8.93 -14.52
C ILE A 53 9.28 -9.12 -13.17
N SER A 54 10.58 -8.85 -13.10
CA SER A 54 11.37 -8.99 -11.89
C SER A 54 11.47 -7.67 -11.17
N TRP A 55 10.97 -7.65 -9.94
CA TRP A 55 10.91 -6.46 -9.09
C TRP A 55 11.76 -6.64 -7.84
N ASN A 56 12.51 -5.60 -7.48
CA ASN A 56 13.36 -5.57 -6.29
C ASN A 56 13.00 -4.36 -5.44
N HIS A 57 12.84 -4.54 -4.13
CA HIS A 57 12.72 -3.42 -3.20
C HIS A 57 14.06 -2.69 -3.11
N VAL A 58 14.08 -1.40 -3.44
CA VAL A 58 15.32 -0.59 -3.52
C VAL A 58 15.42 0.47 -2.42
N GLY A 59 14.36 0.69 -1.64
CA GLY A 59 14.36 1.65 -0.55
C GLY A 59 12.96 2.12 -0.18
N ASN A 60 12.89 3.08 0.74
CA ASN A 60 11.65 3.71 1.19
C ASN A 60 11.81 5.22 1.10
N ALA A 61 10.76 5.94 0.72
CA ALA A 61 10.83 7.39 0.54
C ALA A 61 10.76 8.17 1.86
N ILE A 62 10.01 7.63 2.84
CA ILE A 62 9.98 8.12 4.22
C ILE A 62 10.86 7.20 5.06
N ASN A 63 12.12 7.60 5.24
CA ASN A 63 13.16 6.76 5.85
C ASN A 63 13.99 7.50 6.91
N ARG A 64 13.60 8.72 7.28
CA ARG A 64 14.16 9.45 8.43
C ARG A 64 13.05 9.87 9.39
N PRO A 65 13.22 9.71 10.71
CA PRO A 65 12.22 10.16 11.68
C PRO A 65 11.94 11.67 11.60
N SER A 66 12.89 12.47 11.10
CA SER A 66 12.73 13.91 10.95
C SER A 66 11.81 14.32 9.79
N GLN A 67 11.48 13.42 8.85
CA GLN A 67 10.64 13.78 7.70
C GLN A 67 9.18 14.02 8.13
N LEU A 68 8.58 13.08 8.85
CA LEU A 68 7.21 13.19 9.37
C LEU A 68 6.98 12.21 10.53
N SER A 69 5.93 12.44 11.30
CA SER A 69 5.48 11.53 12.35
C SER A 69 4.31 10.66 11.90
N LEU A 70 4.36 9.38 12.29
CA LEU A 70 3.27 8.41 12.16
C LEU A 70 2.63 8.04 13.51
N SER A 71 2.94 8.76 14.60
CA SER A 71 2.40 8.46 15.94
C SER A 71 0.87 8.54 16.06
N ARG A 72 0.19 9.10 15.05
CA ARG A 72 -1.27 9.20 14.95
C ARG A 72 -1.83 8.43 13.75
N ALA A 73 -1.05 7.52 13.18
CA ALA A 73 -1.48 6.59 12.13
C ALA A 73 -2.19 5.36 12.75
N THR A 74 -3.15 5.60 13.63
CA THR A 74 -3.87 4.55 14.38
C THR A 74 -4.90 3.85 13.49
N THR A 75 -5.50 2.77 13.98
CA THR A 75 -6.56 2.01 13.32
C THR A 75 -7.91 2.26 13.98
N LEU A 76 -8.86 2.74 13.19
CA LEU A 76 -10.26 2.92 13.55
C LEU A 76 -11.07 1.68 13.23
N ILE A 77 -12.01 1.35 14.11
CA ILE A 77 -13.05 0.34 13.89
C ILE A 77 -14.39 1.07 13.88
N ALA A 78 -15.01 1.19 12.71
CA ALA A 78 -16.31 1.80 12.53
C ALA A 78 -17.36 0.69 12.32
N PRO A 79 -18.24 0.42 13.30
CA PRO A 79 -19.28 -0.59 13.15
C PRO A 79 -20.31 -0.16 12.10
N TRP A 80 -20.89 -1.14 11.42
CA TRP A 80 -22.03 -0.98 10.51
C TRP A 80 -23.28 -1.61 11.12
N ASP A 81 -24.45 -1.16 10.67
CA ASP A 81 -25.76 -1.60 11.18
C ASP A 81 -26.02 -3.10 10.96
N ASP A 82 -25.33 -3.71 9.99
CA ASP A 82 -25.41 -5.16 9.71
C ASP A 82 -24.56 -6.02 10.65
N GLY A 83 -23.95 -5.42 11.67
CA GLY A 83 -23.10 -6.09 12.65
C GLY A 83 -21.67 -6.36 12.14
N THR A 84 -21.32 -5.90 10.94
CA THR A 84 -19.93 -5.87 10.48
C THR A 84 -19.22 -4.59 10.95
N ALA A 85 -17.91 -4.49 10.73
CA ALA A 85 -17.16 -3.28 11.02
C ALA A 85 -16.16 -2.98 9.91
N MET A 86 -16.14 -1.73 9.48
CA MET A 86 -15.09 -1.20 8.63
C MET A 86 -13.86 -0.91 9.49
N VAL A 87 -12.70 -1.38 9.04
CA VAL A 87 -11.43 -1.15 9.71
C VAL A 87 -10.54 -0.32 8.80
N GLY A 88 -10.16 0.87 9.25
CA GLY A 88 -9.36 1.82 8.49
C GLY A 88 -8.17 2.30 9.31
N THR A 89 -6.96 2.19 8.75
CA THR A 89 -5.72 2.61 9.40
C THR A 89 -5.25 3.94 8.80
N GLY A 90 -4.73 4.83 9.62
CA GLY A 90 -4.16 6.12 9.19
C GLY A 90 -2.74 5.99 8.60
N GLY A 91 -2.07 7.12 8.45
CA GLY A 91 -0.70 7.23 7.96
C GLY A 91 -0.62 7.47 6.45
N LEU A 92 0.35 6.84 5.79
CA LEU A 92 0.71 7.14 4.40
C LEU A 92 -0.20 6.39 3.41
N TYR A 93 -1.18 7.12 2.84
CA TYR A 93 -2.16 6.64 1.86
C TYR A 93 -1.56 6.59 0.44
N ALA A 94 -2.39 6.54 -0.60
CA ALA A 94 -1.99 6.42 -1.99
C ALA A 94 -0.94 7.49 -2.41
N PRO A 95 0.27 7.05 -2.79
CA PRO A 95 1.29 7.95 -3.34
C PRO A 95 1.21 8.03 -4.86
N THR A 96 1.62 9.16 -5.42
CA THR A 96 1.91 9.29 -6.86
C THR A 96 3.40 9.60 -7.07
N ILE A 97 4.09 8.82 -7.92
CA ILE A 97 5.47 9.09 -8.35
C ILE A 97 5.50 9.66 -9.76
N ARG A 98 6.24 10.76 -9.97
CA ARG A 98 6.48 11.36 -11.28
C ARG A 98 7.93 11.80 -11.40
N HIS A 99 8.49 11.72 -12.61
CA HIS A 99 9.82 12.22 -12.90
C HIS A 99 9.74 13.33 -13.95
N HIS A 100 10.37 14.47 -13.66
CA HIS A 100 10.35 15.62 -14.54
C HIS A 100 11.65 16.41 -14.41
N ASN A 101 12.30 16.70 -15.55
CA ASN A 101 13.55 17.48 -15.64
C ASN A 101 14.64 17.04 -14.66
N GLY A 102 14.89 15.73 -14.56
CA GLY A 102 15.95 15.16 -13.71
C GLY A 102 15.61 15.10 -12.22
N ILE A 103 14.38 15.43 -11.83
CA ILE A 103 13.90 15.35 -10.44
C ILE A 103 12.75 14.36 -10.37
N THR A 104 12.83 13.43 -9.43
CA THR A 104 11.74 12.54 -9.07
C THR A 104 10.97 13.11 -7.89
N TYR A 105 9.66 13.19 -8.03
CA TYR A 105 8.71 13.65 -7.02
C TYR A 105 7.84 12.50 -6.57
N ILE A 106 7.58 12.43 -5.27
CA ILE A 106 6.48 11.65 -4.71
C ILE A 106 5.55 12.61 -3.99
N ILE A 107 4.27 12.56 -4.32
CA ILE A 107 3.19 13.27 -3.63
C ILE A 107 2.30 12.23 -2.93
N CYS A 108 1.86 12.52 -1.71
CA CYS A 108 1.13 11.55 -0.88
C CYS A 108 0.29 12.28 0.19
N THR A 109 -0.69 11.58 0.76
CA THR A 109 -1.40 12.02 1.97
C THR A 109 -0.87 11.31 3.22
N ASN A 110 -0.64 12.05 4.29
CA ASN A 110 -0.57 11.53 5.65
C ASN A 110 -1.93 11.74 6.35
N VAL A 111 -2.65 10.66 6.62
CA VAL A 111 -3.93 10.65 7.33
C VAL A 111 -3.67 10.55 8.83
N ILE A 112 -3.99 11.61 9.56
CA ILE A 112 -3.64 11.79 10.97
C ILE A 112 -4.92 11.72 11.79
N HIS A 113 -5.07 10.71 12.64
CA HIS A 113 -6.23 10.59 13.50
C HIS A 113 -6.13 11.51 14.74
N GLY A 114 -7.25 12.13 15.11
CA GLY A 114 -7.33 12.99 16.29
C GLY A 114 -7.33 12.23 17.61
N PRO A 115 -7.10 12.92 18.74
CA PRO A 115 -6.92 12.32 20.07
C PRO A 115 -8.03 11.35 20.48
N SER A 116 -9.28 11.59 20.08
CA SER A 116 -10.41 10.73 20.42
C SER A 116 -10.34 9.35 19.75
N ASN A 117 -9.55 9.21 18.68
CA ASN A 117 -9.52 8.02 17.83
C ASN A 117 -10.92 7.64 17.34
N LEU A 118 -11.72 8.64 16.98
CA LEU A 118 -13.05 8.49 16.40
C LEU A 118 -13.09 9.09 14.97
N PRO A 119 -13.97 8.58 14.10
CA PRO A 119 -14.20 9.19 12.79
C PRO A 119 -14.55 10.68 12.92
N GLY A 120 -13.91 11.52 12.10
CA GLY A 120 -14.18 12.97 12.04
C GLY A 120 -13.29 13.85 12.94
N ASP A 121 -12.48 13.28 13.82
CA ASP A 121 -11.51 14.04 14.65
C ASP A 121 -10.11 14.13 14.00
N GLY A 122 -9.92 13.51 12.83
CA GLY A 122 -8.66 13.52 12.10
C GLY A 122 -8.46 14.70 11.15
N ARG A 123 -7.27 14.77 10.55
CA ARG A 123 -6.98 15.65 9.43
C ARG A 123 -6.11 14.92 8.40
N ASN A 124 -6.11 15.45 7.18
CA ASN A 124 -5.28 14.96 6.10
C ASN A 124 -4.23 16.02 5.77
N GLU A 125 -2.96 15.62 5.75
CA GLU A 125 -1.85 16.46 5.32
C GLU A 125 -1.33 15.93 3.98
N GLN A 126 -1.44 16.75 2.94
CA GLN A 126 -0.82 16.43 1.66
C GLN A 126 0.64 16.85 1.72
N PHE A 127 1.52 16.09 1.09
CA PHE A 127 2.92 16.45 1.04
C PHE A 127 3.61 16.01 -0.25
N ILE A 128 4.66 16.74 -0.60
CA ILE A 128 5.57 16.42 -1.70
C ILE A 128 6.97 16.21 -1.13
N ILE A 129 7.63 15.14 -1.56
CA ILE A 129 9.07 14.92 -1.37
C ILE A 129 9.72 14.74 -2.73
N HIS A 130 11.01 15.04 -2.82
CA HIS A 130 11.73 14.90 -4.07
C HIS A 130 13.17 14.42 -3.89
N THR A 131 13.74 13.91 -4.98
CA THR A 131 15.14 13.50 -5.07
C THR A 131 15.67 13.66 -6.50
N THR A 132 16.97 13.84 -6.64
CA THR A 132 17.68 13.81 -7.93
C THR A 132 18.32 12.44 -8.19
N ASP A 133 18.37 11.56 -7.19
CA ASP A 133 18.88 10.19 -7.32
C ASP A 133 18.01 9.26 -6.47
N ILE A 134 17.07 8.60 -7.13
CA ILE A 134 16.15 7.66 -6.49
C ILE A 134 16.85 6.43 -5.89
N ARG A 135 18.08 6.12 -6.34
CA ARG A 135 18.86 4.98 -5.85
C ARG A 135 19.70 5.30 -4.63
N SER A 136 19.95 6.59 -4.36
CA SER A 136 20.66 7.03 -3.15
C SER A 136 19.89 6.78 -1.85
N GLY A 137 18.55 6.63 -1.93
CA GLY A 137 17.67 6.62 -0.77
C GLY A 137 17.56 7.98 -0.06
N THR A 138 18.12 9.05 -0.62
CA THR A 138 18.03 10.40 -0.06
C THR A 138 16.84 11.13 -0.65
N TRP A 139 15.92 11.56 0.21
CA TRP A 139 14.71 12.32 -0.13
C TRP A 139 14.70 13.62 0.64
N SER A 140 14.12 14.68 0.06
CA SER A 140 13.88 15.95 0.76
C SER A 140 13.04 15.75 2.04
N ASP A 141 13.01 16.76 2.89
CA ASP A 141 11.94 16.87 3.88
C ASP A 141 10.62 17.23 3.17
N PRO A 142 9.45 16.91 3.76
CA PRO A 142 8.16 17.10 3.09
C PRO A 142 7.78 18.58 2.94
N ILE A 143 7.34 18.94 1.73
CA ILE A 143 6.66 20.19 1.43
C ILE A 143 5.17 19.94 1.66
N VAL A 144 4.63 20.44 2.79
CA VAL A 144 3.27 20.14 3.25
C VAL A 144 2.27 21.19 2.78
N PHE A 145 1.08 20.76 2.37
CA PHE A 145 -0.06 21.61 2.08
C PHE A 145 -1.39 20.96 2.52
N GLY A 146 -2.41 21.78 2.73
CA GLY A 146 -3.71 21.34 3.26
C GLY A 146 -4.73 21.09 2.15
N PHE A 147 -5.41 19.95 2.20
CA PHE A 147 -6.63 19.70 1.42
C PHE A 147 -7.51 18.69 2.16
N PRO A 148 -8.85 18.91 2.26
CA PRO A 148 -9.77 18.01 2.96
C PRO A 148 -10.07 16.77 2.10
N GLY A 149 -9.04 15.97 1.85
CA GLY A 149 -9.10 14.87 0.89
C GLY A 149 -7.89 13.98 0.91
N ILE A 150 -7.78 13.10 -0.08
CA ILE A 150 -6.74 12.08 -0.23
C ILE A 150 -6.28 11.99 -1.70
N ASP A 151 -5.40 11.03 -1.97
CA ASP A 151 -4.98 10.58 -3.30
C ASP A 151 -4.47 11.70 -4.22
N PRO A 152 -3.45 12.45 -3.80
CA PRO A 152 -2.90 13.50 -4.63
C PRO A 152 -2.12 12.92 -5.81
N SER A 153 -2.21 13.57 -6.96
CA SER A 153 -1.44 13.26 -8.17
C SER A 153 -0.91 14.53 -8.82
N LEU A 154 0.16 14.38 -9.61
CA LEU A 154 0.81 15.48 -10.31
C LEU A 154 0.75 15.27 -11.83
N LEU A 155 0.50 16.36 -12.54
CA LEU A 155 0.71 16.51 -13.96
C LEU A 155 1.71 17.66 -14.19
N PHE A 156 2.86 17.33 -14.78
CA PHE A 156 3.78 18.32 -15.34
C PHE A 156 3.36 18.55 -16.80
N ASP A 157 2.81 19.72 -17.10
CA ASP A 157 2.23 20.00 -18.42
C ASP A 157 3.23 20.72 -19.35
N ASP A 158 2.99 20.62 -20.65
CA ASP A 158 3.83 21.19 -21.71
C ASP A 158 3.84 22.73 -21.70
N ASP A 159 2.88 23.36 -21.00
CA ASP A 159 2.82 24.81 -20.81
C ASP A 159 3.75 25.31 -19.68
N GLY A 160 4.51 24.39 -19.06
CA GLY A 160 5.45 24.68 -17.98
C GLY A 160 4.82 24.76 -16.60
N ARG A 161 3.51 24.54 -16.47
CA ARG A 161 2.80 24.53 -15.19
C ARG A 161 2.78 23.14 -14.57
N VAL A 162 2.52 23.11 -13.27
CA VAL A 162 2.32 21.88 -12.52
C VAL A 162 0.91 21.89 -11.96
N TYR A 163 0.11 20.92 -12.40
CA TYR A 163 -1.23 20.72 -11.89
C TYR A 163 -1.26 19.60 -10.85
N VAL A 164 -2.09 19.79 -9.84
CA VAL A 164 -2.31 18.82 -8.77
C VAL A 164 -3.75 18.35 -8.79
N GLN A 165 -3.95 17.03 -8.89
CA GLN A 165 -5.27 16.39 -8.77
C GLN A 165 -5.46 15.90 -7.34
N LEU A 166 -6.66 16.05 -6.80
CA LEU A 166 -6.98 15.75 -5.41
C LEU A 166 -8.38 15.14 -5.31
N CYS A 167 -8.55 14.11 -4.49
CA CYS A 167 -9.86 13.54 -4.17
C CYS A 167 -10.39 14.19 -2.88
N LYS A 168 -11.43 15.03 -2.96
CA LYS A 168 -12.10 15.54 -1.75
C LYS A 168 -12.94 14.43 -1.14
N THR A 169 -12.75 14.16 0.16
CA THR A 169 -13.49 13.13 0.88
C THR A 169 -14.60 13.74 1.74
N GLY A 170 -15.63 12.94 2.03
CA GLY A 170 -16.82 13.37 2.76
C GLY A 170 -18.03 12.49 2.43
N PRO A 171 -19.27 13.01 2.55
CA PRO A 171 -20.47 12.29 2.11
C PRO A 171 -20.43 11.88 0.63
N GLU A 172 -19.74 12.69 -0.19
CA GLU A 172 -19.45 12.41 -1.58
C GLU A 172 -17.94 12.56 -1.82
N PHE A 173 -17.41 11.74 -2.74
CA PHE A 173 -16.01 11.76 -3.14
C PHE A 173 -15.93 12.31 -4.56
N HIS A 174 -15.16 13.36 -4.75
CA HIS A 174 -15.09 14.09 -6.02
C HIS A 174 -13.67 14.56 -6.32
N ILE A 175 -13.37 14.72 -7.61
CA ILE A 175 -12.04 15.08 -8.10
C ILE A 175 -11.93 16.58 -8.33
N TYR A 176 -10.88 17.15 -7.74
CA TYR A 176 -10.51 18.54 -7.87
C TYR A 176 -9.15 18.65 -8.58
N ASN A 177 -8.95 19.72 -9.33
CA ASN A 177 -7.66 20.07 -9.91
C ASN A 177 -7.26 21.46 -9.43
N GLY A 178 -5.99 21.68 -9.15
CA GLY A 178 -5.38 22.97 -8.81
C GLY A 178 -4.08 23.19 -9.59
N GLU A 179 -3.50 24.38 -9.49
CA GLU A 179 -2.15 24.68 -9.98
C GLU A 179 -1.25 24.91 -8.76
N ILE A 180 -0.09 24.26 -8.72
CA ILE A 180 0.79 24.27 -7.55
C ILE A 180 2.19 24.74 -7.90
N ASN A 181 2.78 25.56 -7.01
CA ASN A 181 4.23 25.76 -7.02
C ASN A 181 4.90 24.54 -6.39
N ILE A 182 5.43 23.64 -7.23
CA ILE A 182 6.04 22.37 -6.79
C ILE A 182 7.18 22.54 -5.78
N LYS A 183 7.85 23.70 -5.75
CA LYS A 183 8.99 23.96 -4.85
C LYS A 183 8.55 24.41 -3.46
N THR A 184 7.37 25.00 -3.33
CA THR A 184 6.90 25.58 -2.05
C THR A 184 5.61 24.95 -1.53
N GLY A 185 4.90 24.19 -2.36
CA GLY A 185 3.60 23.61 -2.04
C GLY A 185 2.44 24.62 -2.10
N ALA A 186 2.73 25.89 -2.41
CA ALA A 186 1.70 26.92 -2.48
C ALA A 186 0.80 26.72 -3.70
N MET A 187 -0.53 26.81 -3.49
CA MET A 187 -1.49 26.83 -4.58
C MET A 187 -1.37 28.15 -5.34
N ILE A 188 -1.07 28.07 -6.64
CA ILE A 188 -1.14 29.20 -7.58
C ILE A 188 -2.60 29.41 -7.99
N VAL A 189 -3.33 28.30 -8.20
CA VAL A 189 -4.78 28.29 -8.41
C VAL A 189 -5.37 27.26 -7.46
N GLU A 190 -6.33 27.70 -6.65
CA GLU A 190 -7.02 26.85 -5.68
C GLU A 190 -7.73 25.65 -6.35
N PRO A 191 -7.77 24.47 -5.71
CA PRO A 191 -8.43 23.30 -6.27
C PRO A 191 -9.91 23.54 -6.58
N THR A 192 -10.32 23.27 -7.82
CA THR A 192 -11.71 23.37 -8.29
C THR A 192 -12.24 22.01 -8.74
N LEU A 193 -13.53 21.76 -8.52
CA LEU A 193 -14.19 20.52 -8.90
C LEU A 193 -14.14 20.34 -10.43
N ILE A 194 -13.53 19.26 -10.90
CA ILE A 194 -13.45 18.95 -12.34
C ILE A 194 -14.27 17.73 -12.75
N TRP A 195 -14.50 16.78 -11.83
CA TRP A 195 -15.28 15.59 -12.13
C TRP A 195 -15.89 14.95 -10.88
N LYS A 196 -17.14 14.47 -11.01
CA LYS A 196 -17.87 13.80 -9.92
C LYS A 196 -17.74 12.28 -9.94
N GLY A 197 -17.06 11.72 -10.94
CA GLY A 197 -17.06 10.30 -11.23
C GLY A 197 -18.20 9.89 -12.15
N TRP A 198 -18.05 8.73 -12.78
CA TRP A 198 -19.07 8.13 -13.63
C TRP A 198 -20.11 7.37 -12.81
N LYS A 199 -19.65 6.55 -11.86
CA LYS A 199 -20.50 5.82 -10.91
C LYS A 199 -21.00 6.71 -9.77
N LYS A 200 -20.23 7.76 -9.42
CA LYS A 200 -20.51 8.70 -8.32
C LYS A 200 -20.52 8.03 -6.94
N GLY A 201 -19.68 7.01 -6.76
CA GLY A 201 -19.53 6.32 -5.48
C GLY A 201 -18.06 6.15 -5.18
N TYR A 202 -17.54 6.87 -4.19
CA TYR A 202 -16.13 6.82 -3.78
C TYR A 202 -15.16 7.07 -4.95
N THR A 203 -15.36 8.17 -5.71
CA THR A 203 -14.48 8.56 -6.81
C THR A 203 -13.15 9.08 -6.27
N GLU A 204 -12.08 8.31 -6.45
CA GLU A 204 -10.76 8.54 -5.83
C GLU A 204 -9.61 8.19 -6.79
N GLY A 205 -8.35 8.20 -6.32
CA GLY A 205 -7.16 7.87 -7.12
C GLY A 205 -7.05 8.60 -8.48
N PRO A 206 -7.18 9.95 -8.56
CA PRO A 206 -7.17 10.65 -9.84
C PRO A 206 -5.77 10.74 -10.45
N HIS A 207 -5.64 10.37 -11.72
CA HIS A 207 -4.46 10.66 -12.54
C HIS A 207 -4.86 11.29 -13.87
N ILE A 208 -4.25 12.43 -14.21
CA ILE A 208 -4.42 13.06 -15.52
C ILE A 208 -3.24 12.72 -16.44
N TYR A 209 -3.55 12.33 -17.67
CA TYR A 209 -2.60 12.10 -18.76
C TYR A 209 -2.95 13.01 -19.93
N LYS A 210 -1.94 13.65 -20.53
CA LYS A 210 -2.12 14.43 -21.75
C LYS A 210 -1.72 13.61 -22.97
N LYS A 211 -2.66 13.42 -23.90
CA LYS A 211 -2.43 12.67 -25.15
C LYS A 211 -3.36 13.16 -26.25
N ASP A 212 -2.83 13.34 -27.46
CA ASP A 212 -3.60 13.73 -28.66
C ASP A 212 -4.49 14.98 -28.45
N GLY A 213 -3.99 15.95 -27.69
CA GLY A 213 -4.70 17.18 -27.34
C GLY A 213 -5.85 17.00 -26.35
N TRP A 214 -5.92 15.87 -25.66
CA TRP A 214 -6.87 15.61 -24.57
C TRP A 214 -6.13 15.49 -23.25
N TYR A 215 -6.80 15.89 -22.17
CA TYR A 215 -6.52 15.49 -20.80
C TYR A 215 -7.46 14.34 -20.43
N TYR A 216 -6.91 13.16 -20.24
CA TYR A 216 -7.63 11.98 -19.78
C TYR A 216 -7.48 11.85 -18.28
N LEU A 217 -8.60 11.79 -17.56
CA LEU A 217 -8.67 11.60 -16.12
C LEU A 217 -9.08 10.16 -15.83
N LEU A 218 -8.14 9.36 -15.32
CA LEU A 218 -8.40 8.02 -14.79
C LEU A 218 -8.65 8.13 -13.28
N CYS A 219 -9.68 7.44 -12.78
CA CYS A 219 -9.96 7.33 -11.35
C CYS A 219 -10.33 5.91 -10.96
N ALA A 220 -10.24 5.64 -9.67
CA ALA A 220 -10.93 4.55 -9.01
C ALA A 220 -12.36 4.97 -8.62
N GLU A 221 -13.30 4.03 -8.66
CA GLU A 221 -14.65 4.19 -8.13
C GLU A 221 -15.13 2.90 -7.44
N GLY A 222 -16.23 2.98 -6.68
CA GLY A 222 -16.86 1.85 -5.99
C GLY A 222 -16.25 1.51 -4.62
N GLY A 223 -15.26 2.30 -4.20
CA GLY A 223 -14.45 2.07 -3.00
C GLY A 223 -13.51 0.88 -3.18
N THR A 224 -12.68 0.61 -2.19
CA THR A 224 -11.56 -0.35 -2.30
C THR A 224 -11.97 -1.83 -2.10
N PHE A 225 -13.27 -2.12 -1.97
CA PHE A 225 -13.82 -3.46 -1.70
C PHE A 225 -14.47 -4.10 -2.94
N ARG A 226 -15.56 -4.84 -2.75
CA ARG A 226 -16.21 -5.69 -3.77
C ARG A 226 -16.59 -4.97 -5.05
N TYR A 227 -16.84 -3.67 -5.00
CA TYR A 227 -17.31 -2.86 -6.14
C TYR A 227 -16.20 -2.06 -6.82
N HIS A 228 -14.94 -2.26 -6.44
CA HIS A 228 -13.82 -1.50 -6.96
C HIS A 228 -13.72 -1.61 -8.49
N MET A 229 -13.42 -0.49 -9.14
CA MET A 229 -13.28 -0.39 -10.59
C MET A 229 -12.36 0.75 -11.00
N LEU A 230 -11.93 0.73 -12.26
CA LEU A 230 -11.34 1.86 -12.96
C LEU A 230 -12.37 2.52 -13.89
N SER A 231 -12.44 3.84 -13.87
CA SER A 231 -13.25 4.62 -14.80
C SER A 231 -12.44 5.79 -15.35
N MET A 232 -12.80 6.25 -16.55
CA MET A 232 -12.09 7.35 -17.20
C MET A 232 -13.04 8.39 -17.78
N ALA A 233 -12.58 9.62 -17.77
CA ALA A 233 -13.17 10.76 -18.46
C ALA A 233 -12.10 11.53 -19.24
N ARG A 234 -12.48 12.44 -20.13
CA ARG A 234 -11.51 13.30 -20.81
C ARG A 234 -12.05 14.71 -21.06
N SER A 235 -11.14 15.66 -21.28
CA SER A 235 -11.47 17.03 -21.69
C SER A 235 -10.39 17.62 -22.59
N ARG A 236 -10.74 18.60 -23.42
CA ARG A 236 -9.75 19.41 -24.16
C ARG A 236 -9.09 20.49 -23.28
N ASN A 237 -9.59 20.67 -22.06
CA ASN A 237 -9.10 21.63 -21.09
C ASN A 237 -8.84 20.91 -19.76
N VAL A 238 -7.68 21.10 -19.14
CA VAL A 238 -7.33 20.46 -17.85
C VAL A 238 -8.35 20.76 -16.74
N TRP A 239 -9.04 21.90 -16.84
CA TRP A 239 -10.11 22.35 -15.94
C TRP A 239 -11.50 21.82 -16.29
N GLY A 240 -11.62 21.03 -17.35
CA GLY A 240 -12.89 20.48 -17.81
C GLY A 240 -13.71 21.43 -18.71
N PRO A 241 -15.00 21.11 -18.91
CA PRO A 241 -15.71 19.96 -18.32
C PRO A 241 -15.16 18.62 -18.84
N TYR A 242 -15.16 17.61 -17.98
CA TYR A 242 -14.77 16.24 -18.34
C TYR A 242 -15.97 15.43 -18.82
N GLU A 243 -15.87 14.84 -20.01
CA GLU A 243 -16.84 13.86 -20.52
C GLU A 243 -16.46 12.46 -20.03
N SER A 244 -17.38 11.74 -19.38
CA SER A 244 -17.14 10.35 -18.98
C SER A 244 -17.13 9.44 -20.20
N TYR A 245 -16.27 8.42 -20.19
CA TYR A 245 -16.31 7.37 -21.21
C TYR A 245 -17.66 6.64 -21.15
N GLY A 246 -18.36 6.58 -22.29
CA GLY A 246 -19.68 5.96 -22.38
C GLY A 246 -19.72 4.47 -22.05
N MET A 247 -18.58 3.78 -22.13
CA MET A 247 -18.46 2.34 -21.84
C MET A 247 -17.75 2.05 -20.50
N ASN A 248 -17.68 3.03 -19.59
CA ASN A 248 -17.19 2.77 -18.23
C ASN A 248 -18.00 1.65 -17.54
N PRO A 249 -17.40 0.93 -16.58
CA PRO A 249 -16.01 1.03 -16.15
C PRO A 249 -15.03 0.43 -17.17
N LEU A 250 -13.78 0.91 -17.17
CA LEU A 250 -12.70 0.36 -17.98
C LEU A 250 -12.28 -1.03 -17.53
N TYR A 251 -12.31 -1.28 -16.22
CA TYR A 251 -11.96 -2.57 -15.63
C TYR A 251 -12.64 -2.76 -14.27
N THR A 252 -13.19 -3.94 -14.01
CA THR A 252 -13.66 -4.35 -12.69
C THR A 252 -13.71 -5.87 -12.59
N ALA A 253 -13.35 -6.41 -11.43
CA ALA A 253 -13.61 -7.81 -11.08
C ALA A 253 -14.99 -8.00 -10.42
N SER A 254 -15.71 -6.92 -10.11
CA SER A 254 -16.99 -7.00 -9.41
C SER A 254 -18.01 -7.81 -10.20
N GLY A 255 -18.71 -8.72 -9.51
CA GLY A 255 -19.71 -9.59 -10.13
C GLY A 255 -19.12 -10.78 -10.92
N THR A 256 -17.80 -10.97 -10.91
CA THR A 256 -17.13 -12.11 -11.55
C THR A 256 -16.78 -13.21 -10.55
N THR A 257 -16.36 -14.38 -11.05
CA THR A 257 -15.82 -15.50 -10.27
C THR A 257 -14.28 -15.56 -10.30
N GLN A 258 -13.63 -14.48 -10.74
CA GLN A 258 -12.17 -14.42 -10.83
C GLN A 258 -11.53 -14.60 -9.45
N TYR A 259 -10.36 -15.24 -9.40
CA TYR A 259 -9.62 -15.39 -8.14
C TYR A 259 -9.07 -14.05 -7.62
N ILE A 260 -8.75 -13.14 -8.54
CA ILE A 260 -8.34 -11.78 -8.23
C ILE A 260 -9.58 -10.90 -8.21
N GLN A 261 -9.80 -10.21 -7.10
CA GLN A 261 -10.97 -9.36 -6.84
C GLN A 261 -10.55 -7.98 -6.37
N ASN A 262 -11.53 -7.08 -6.19
CA ASN A 262 -11.34 -5.69 -5.73
C ASN A 262 -10.29 -4.90 -6.54
N THR A 263 -10.22 -5.17 -7.84
CA THR A 263 -9.25 -4.54 -8.75
C THR A 263 -9.64 -3.11 -9.07
N GLY A 264 -8.70 -2.17 -8.94
CA GLY A 264 -8.90 -0.74 -9.19
C GLY A 264 -7.67 0.07 -8.82
N HIS A 265 -7.82 1.39 -8.65
CA HIS A 265 -6.75 2.32 -8.25
C HIS A 265 -5.45 2.11 -9.03
N GLY A 266 -5.48 2.48 -10.31
CA GLY A 266 -4.42 2.15 -11.26
C GLY A 266 -3.76 3.37 -11.88
N ASP A 267 -2.47 3.22 -12.19
CA ASP A 267 -1.61 4.23 -12.80
C ASP A 267 -1.14 3.73 -14.18
N LEU A 268 -1.39 4.53 -15.22
CA LEU A 268 -1.03 4.22 -16.60
C LEU A 268 0.40 4.69 -16.86
N PHE A 269 1.14 3.88 -17.59
CA PHE A 269 2.47 4.26 -18.04
C PHE A 269 2.81 3.63 -19.38
N GLN A 270 3.73 4.26 -20.08
CA GLN A 270 4.28 3.72 -21.30
C GLN A 270 5.56 2.94 -21.00
N GLY A 271 5.62 1.69 -21.44
CA GLY A 271 6.82 0.88 -21.39
C GLY A 271 7.87 1.35 -22.40
N GLN A 272 9.10 0.83 -22.28
CA GLN A 272 10.23 1.20 -23.16
C GLN A 272 9.95 1.04 -24.66
N SER A 273 9.07 0.09 -25.03
CA SER A 273 8.71 -0.16 -26.43
C SER A 273 7.54 0.69 -26.94
N GLY A 274 7.06 1.67 -26.17
CA GLY A 274 5.87 2.47 -26.50
C GLY A 274 4.53 1.80 -26.16
N GLN A 275 4.53 0.55 -25.69
CA GLN A 275 3.31 -0.16 -25.26
C GLN A 275 2.78 0.47 -23.97
N TRP A 276 1.47 0.67 -23.89
CA TRP A 276 0.81 1.12 -22.66
C TRP A 276 0.51 -0.04 -21.72
N TRP A 277 0.58 0.26 -20.43
CA TRP A 277 0.33 -0.64 -19.32
C TRP A 277 -0.42 0.09 -18.22
N VAL A 278 -1.06 -0.68 -17.33
CA VAL A 278 -1.65 -0.18 -16.09
C VAL A 278 -1.16 -1.05 -14.93
N ALA A 279 -0.53 -0.42 -13.94
CA ALA A 279 -0.35 -1.03 -12.63
C ALA A 279 -1.59 -0.71 -11.80
N MET A 280 -2.18 -1.69 -11.11
CA MET A 280 -3.40 -1.51 -10.32
C MET A 280 -3.38 -2.42 -9.08
N LEU A 281 -4.10 -2.06 -8.03
CA LEU A 281 -4.23 -2.95 -6.87
C LEU A 281 -5.28 -4.05 -7.12
N GLY A 282 -5.20 -5.11 -6.32
CA GLY A 282 -6.25 -6.14 -6.21
C GLY A 282 -6.01 -7.02 -4.99
N ILE A 283 -6.92 -7.96 -4.73
CA ILE A 283 -6.74 -9.01 -3.70
C ILE A 283 -6.88 -10.39 -4.33
N ARG A 284 -6.04 -11.33 -3.90
CA ARG A 284 -6.34 -12.76 -4.07
C ARG A 284 -7.32 -13.20 -3.01
N ILE A 285 -8.47 -13.74 -3.43
CA ILE A 285 -9.54 -14.16 -2.50
C ILE A 285 -9.94 -15.62 -2.74
N LYS A 286 -9.87 -16.43 -1.69
CA LYS A 286 -10.34 -17.82 -1.69
C LYS A 286 -11.26 -18.06 -0.51
N GLU A 287 -12.44 -18.63 -0.77
CA GLU A 287 -13.44 -18.91 0.27
C GLU A 287 -13.75 -17.68 1.15
N GLY A 288 -13.83 -16.49 0.54
CA GLY A 288 -14.10 -15.24 1.25
C GLY A 288 -12.93 -14.70 2.09
N ARG A 289 -11.72 -15.26 1.97
CA ARG A 289 -10.53 -14.85 2.71
C ARG A 289 -9.50 -14.21 1.78
N SER A 290 -8.96 -13.07 2.19
CA SER A 290 -7.73 -12.49 1.64
C SER A 290 -6.75 -12.31 2.80
N ILE A 291 -5.64 -13.05 2.76
CA ILE A 291 -4.63 -13.03 3.82
C ILE A 291 -3.42 -12.14 3.50
N MET A 292 -3.26 -11.76 2.23
CA MET A 292 -2.10 -11.01 1.73
C MET A 292 -2.28 -9.50 1.81
N GLY A 293 -3.51 -9.03 2.01
CA GLY A 293 -3.88 -7.63 1.80
C GLY A 293 -4.05 -7.30 0.32
N TRP A 294 -4.04 -6.01 -0.01
CA TRP A 294 -3.99 -5.52 -1.38
C TRP A 294 -2.59 -5.66 -1.94
N GLU A 295 -2.49 -6.24 -3.12
CA GLU A 295 -1.26 -6.55 -3.86
C GLU A 295 -1.25 -5.75 -5.17
N THR A 296 -0.08 -5.58 -5.78
CA THR A 296 0.05 -4.85 -7.05
C THR A 296 0.03 -5.81 -8.24
N PHE A 297 -0.83 -5.50 -9.22
CA PHE A 297 -1.00 -6.22 -10.47
C PHE A 297 -0.65 -5.33 -11.66
N LEU A 298 -0.31 -5.94 -12.79
CA LEU A 298 0.07 -5.28 -14.02
C LEU A 298 -0.58 -5.97 -15.21
N THR A 299 -1.18 -5.19 -16.12
CA THR A 299 -1.72 -5.70 -17.38
C THR A 299 -1.54 -4.70 -18.51
N ALA A 300 -1.61 -5.21 -19.75
CA ALA A 300 -1.44 -4.41 -20.95
C ALA A 300 -2.66 -3.54 -21.23
N VAL A 301 -2.41 -2.37 -21.80
CA VAL A 301 -3.42 -1.40 -22.20
C VAL A 301 -3.28 -1.09 -23.67
N ASP A 302 -4.37 -1.14 -24.42
CA ASP A 302 -4.40 -0.58 -25.78
C ASP A 302 -4.96 0.84 -25.72
N TRP A 303 -4.19 1.80 -26.24
CA TRP A 303 -4.57 3.22 -26.28
C TRP A 303 -4.50 3.76 -27.71
N PRO A 304 -5.57 3.62 -28.49
CA PRO A 304 -5.62 4.15 -29.85
C PRO A 304 -5.48 5.68 -29.88
N ASN A 305 -5.05 6.21 -31.03
CA ASN A 305 -5.00 7.65 -31.26
C ASN A 305 -6.41 8.26 -31.19
N ASP A 306 -6.53 9.39 -30.49
CA ASP A 306 -7.80 10.13 -30.27
C ASP A 306 -8.94 9.28 -29.64
N GLY A 307 -8.60 8.11 -29.09
CA GLY A 307 -9.55 7.13 -28.59
C GLY A 307 -9.53 6.93 -27.07
N TRP A 308 -10.31 5.96 -26.62
CA TRP A 308 -10.37 5.52 -25.22
C TRP A 308 -9.53 4.26 -25.04
N ILE A 309 -9.02 4.03 -23.84
CA ILE A 309 -8.23 2.84 -23.57
C ILE A 309 -9.10 1.59 -23.46
N THR A 310 -8.50 0.44 -23.74
CA THR A 310 -9.00 -0.86 -23.30
C THR A 310 -7.95 -1.56 -22.45
N ILE A 311 -8.39 -2.23 -21.39
CA ILE A 311 -7.51 -2.88 -20.41
C ILE A 311 -7.60 -4.40 -20.59
N GLY A 312 -6.46 -5.07 -20.77
CA GLY A 312 -6.39 -6.51 -20.87
C GLY A 312 -6.71 -7.21 -19.53
N PRO A 313 -7.14 -8.49 -19.54
CA PRO A 313 -7.43 -9.22 -18.32
C PRO A 313 -6.16 -9.45 -17.49
N ILE A 314 -6.31 -9.50 -16.16
CA ILE A 314 -5.28 -10.07 -15.30
C ILE A 314 -5.41 -11.60 -15.35
N ILE A 315 -4.36 -12.28 -15.80
CA ILE A 315 -4.32 -13.75 -15.83
C ILE A 315 -3.95 -14.25 -14.43
N SER A 316 -4.67 -15.28 -13.96
CA SER A 316 -4.35 -15.99 -12.72
C SER A 316 -4.09 -17.46 -13.04
N ASP A 317 -2.88 -17.92 -12.74
CA ASP A 317 -2.44 -19.30 -12.91
C ASP A 317 -1.60 -19.78 -11.72
N GLU A 318 -0.97 -20.94 -11.86
CA GLU A 318 -0.14 -21.55 -10.81
C GLU A 318 1.19 -20.82 -10.54
N ASN A 319 1.66 -19.96 -11.45
CA ASN A 319 2.92 -19.22 -11.34
C ASN A 319 2.78 -17.87 -10.63
N MET A 320 1.59 -17.55 -10.09
CA MET A 320 1.34 -16.25 -9.52
C MET A 320 2.28 -15.90 -8.35
N GLY A 321 2.96 -14.76 -8.49
CA GLY A 321 3.90 -14.23 -7.50
C GLY A 321 5.28 -14.93 -7.47
N ALA A 322 5.59 -15.81 -8.44
CA ALA A 322 6.84 -16.56 -8.46
C ALA A 322 8.11 -15.71 -8.70
N ASN A 323 7.96 -14.54 -9.32
CA ASN A 323 9.09 -13.72 -9.81
C ASN A 323 9.43 -12.50 -8.93
N PHE A 324 8.81 -12.39 -7.76
CA PHE A 324 9.17 -11.35 -6.81
C PHE A 324 10.48 -11.73 -6.10
N ASN A 325 11.51 -10.91 -6.28
CA ASN A 325 12.79 -11.09 -5.60
C ASN A 325 12.69 -10.50 -4.20
N GLU A 326 12.43 -11.35 -3.20
CA GLU A 326 12.71 -10.99 -1.82
C GLU A 326 14.21 -10.77 -1.67
N SER A 327 14.61 -9.56 -1.24
CA SER A 327 16.01 -9.32 -0.85
C SER A 327 16.37 -10.32 0.24
N GLN A 328 17.25 -11.28 -0.07
CA GLN A 328 17.70 -12.25 0.91
C GLN A 328 18.58 -11.56 1.96
N ASP A 329 18.31 -11.93 3.22
CA ASP A 329 19.14 -11.76 4.41
C ASP A 329 20.42 -10.95 4.21
N SER A 330 20.33 -9.65 4.45
CA SER A 330 21.52 -8.93 4.89
C SER A 330 21.81 -9.46 6.30
N ASN A 331 22.98 -10.04 6.57
CA ASN A 331 23.47 -10.46 7.90
C ASN A 331 23.56 -9.28 8.91
N ARG A 332 22.47 -8.51 9.04
CA ARG A 332 22.35 -7.30 9.84
C ARG A 332 22.02 -7.73 11.25
N CYS A 333 22.91 -7.38 12.17
CA CYS A 333 22.57 -7.36 13.58
C CYS A 333 21.80 -6.07 13.86
N ILE A 334 20.60 -6.19 14.43
CA ILE A 334 19.79 -5.06 14.87
C ILE A 334 19.67 -5.16 16.39
N THR A 335 19.93 -4.06 17.09
CA THR A 335 19.68 -3.96 18.52
C THR A 335 18.33 -3.30 18.73
N LEU A 336 17.45 -3.99 19.46
CA LEU A 336 16.15 -3.47 19.87
C LEU A 336 16.16 -3.24 21.37
N GLN A 337 15.60 -2.11 21.79
CA GLN A 337 15.35 -1.84 23.20
C GLN A 337 13.95 -2.32 23.54
N ALA A 338 13.83 -3.23 24.50
CA ALA A 338 12.54 -3.66 25.03
C ALA A 338 11.87 -2.50 25.77
N ASP A 339 10.56 -2.36 25.56
CA ASP A 339 9.71 -1.36 26.21
C ASP A 339 8.50 -2.05 26.87
N GLN A 340 7.76 -1.31 27.69
CA GLN A 340 6.49 -1.75 28.29
C GLN A 340 5.28 -1.52 27.35
N VAL A 341 5.52 -0.94 26.18
CA VAL A 341 4.49 -0.67 25.17
C VAL A 341 4.04 -1.98 24.53
N GLU A 342 2.75 -2.26 24.61
CA GLU A 342 2.11 -3.43 24.04
C GLU A 342 1.52 -3.14 22.65
N PHE A 343 1.27 -4.18 21.85
CA PHE A 343 0.66 -4.03 20.53
C PHE A 343 -0.69 -3.29 20.55
N THR A 344 -1.39 -3.30 21.68
CA THR A 344 -2.69 -2.63 21.83
C THR A 344 -2.61 -1.12 22.06
N THR A 345 -1.40 -0.55 22.17
CA THR A 345 -1.18 0.89 22.39
C THR A 345 -1.01 1.59 21.03
N PRO A 346 -2.04 2.28 20.51
CA PRO A 346 -2.07 2.74 19.12
C PRO A 346 -1.15 3.92 18.81
N ASP A 347 -0.80 4.71 19.81
CA ASP A 347 -0.10 5.98 19.69
C ASP A 347 1.38 5.93 20.12
N GLU A 348 1.87 4.73 20.43
CA GLU A 348 3.25 4.47 20.83
C GLU A 348 3.91 3.43 19.92
N SER A 349 5.24 3.51 19.80
CA SER A 349 6.01 2.56 19.00
C SER A 349 6.36 1.33 19.81
N VAL A 350 5.81 0.19 19.40
CA VAL A 350 6.12 -1.12 20.00
C VAL A 350 7.51 -1.58 19.53
N THR A 351 8.24 -2.26 20.40
CA THR A 351 9.50 -2.95 20.04
C THR A 351 9.22 -4.13 19.10
N PHE A 352 9.06 -3.84 17.82
CA PHE A 352 8.69 -4.82 16.80
C PHE A 352 9.45 -4.58 15.49
N VAL A 353 10.00 -5.66 14.93
CA VAL A 353 10.55 -5.69 13.58
C VAL A 353 9.86 -6.82 12.84
N GLY A 354 9.29 -6.50 11.69
CA GLY A 354 8.56 -7.44 10.87
C GLY A 354 8.83 -7.25 9.39
N GLN A 355 8.38 -8.22 8.61
CA GLN A 355 8.37 -8.17 7.16
C GLN A 355 6.98 -8.50 6.65
N ARG A 356 6.64 -7.97 5.47
CA ARG A 356 5.37 -8.30 4.81
C ARG A 356 5.37 -9.78 4.43
N GLN A 357 4.27 -10.47 4.68
CA GLN A 357 4.05 -11.80 4.11
C GLN A 357 3.90 -11.66 2.58
N ARG A 358 4.77 -12.31 1.80
CA ARG A 358 4.75 -12.26 0.32
C ARG A 358 4.30 -13.57 -0.33
N ARG A 359 4.06 -14.61 0.46
CA ARG A 359 3.63 -15.94 -0.03
C ARG A 359 2.34 -16.38 0.65
N LEU A 360 1.51 -17.12 -0.07
CA LEU A 360 0.29 -17.72 0.49
C LEU A 360 0.59 -18.90 1.41
N GLN A 361 1.72 -19.56 1.20
CA GLN A 361 2.16 -20.69 1.99
C GLN A 361 3.64 -20.55 2.34
N GLY A 362 3.98 -20.88 3.58
CA GLY A 362 5.35 -20.84 4.06
C GLY A 362 5.45 -20.96 5.57
N THR A 363 6.62 -20.61 6.08
CA THR A 363 6.94 -20.63 7.50
C THR A 363 7.76 -19.40 7.87
N ALA A 364 7.51 -18.84 9.04
CA ALA A 364 8.37 -17.86 9.69
C ALA A 364 8.89 -18.47 10.99
N VAL A 365 10.19 -18.34 11.26
CA VAL A 365 10.84 -18.92 12.43
C VAL A 365 11.68 -17.85 13.12
N VAL A 366 11.64 -17.83 14.45
CA VAL A 366 12.57 -17.04 15.27
C VAL A 366 13.15 -17.92 16.36
N THR A 367 14.45 -17.76 16.63
CA THR A 367 15.14 -18.43 17.72
C THR A 367 15.47 -17.42 18.80
N VAL A 368 15.02 -17.69 20.02
CA VAL A 368 15.28 -16.87 21.20
C VAL A 368 16.32 -17.58 22.07
N TYR A 369 17.40 -16.87 22.38
CA TYR A 369 18.50 -17.36 23.23
C TYR A 369 18.30 -16.88 24.66
N LYS A 370 18.83 -17.65 25.61
CA LYS A 370 18.87 -17.25 27.01
C LYS A 370 19.53 -15.88 27.15
N PRO A 371 18.90 -14.95 27.87
CA PRO A 371 19.53 -13.67 28.15
C PRO A 371 20.74 -13.87 29.07
N GLN A 372 21.78 -13.06 28.87
CA GLN A 372 23.02 -13.12 29.68
C GLN A 372 22.81 -12.67 31.13
N ARG A 373 21.69 -11.99 31.41
CA ARG A 373 21.29 -11.49 32.73
C ARG A 373 19.84 -11.84 32.96
N SER A 374 19.44 -11.90 34.23
CA SER A 374 18.02 -11.98 34.57
C SER A 374 17.30 -10.73 34.06
N ILE A 375 16.27 -10.93 33.24
CA ILE A 375 15.46 -9.87 32.64
C ILE A 375 13.98 -10.25 32.74
N SER A 376 13.12 -9.23 32.77
CA SER A 376 11.67 -9.39 32.70
C SER A 376 11.20 -8.92 31.33
N VAL A 377 11.37 -9.76 30.31
CA VAL A 377 11.02 -9.46 28.91
C VAL A 377 10.21 -10.62 28.34
N ARG A 378 9.28 -10.30 27.43
CA ARG A 378 8.65 -11.27 26.54
C ARG A 378 9.25 -11.15 25.14
N ALA A 379 9.64 -12.27 24.56
CA ALA A 379 10.21 -12.30 23.21
C ALA A 379 9.69 -13.49 22.41
N GLY A 380 9.44 -13.28 21.12
CA GLY A 380 8.87 -14.32 20.27
C GLY A 380 8.54 -13.83 18.87
N LEU A 381 7.50 -14.42 18.29
CA LEU A 381 7.06 -14.20 16.92
C LEU A 381 5.63 -13.63 16.91
N ALA A 382 5.35 -12.75 15.95
CA ALA A 382 4.04 -12.15 15.77
C ALA A 382 3.57 -12.23 14.32
N LEU A 383 2.28 -12.47 14.13
CA LEU A 383 1.54 -12.13 12.92
C LEU A 383 0.72 -10.88 13.23
N TYR A 384 1.18 -9.74 12.74
CA TYR A 384 0.62 -8.43 13.06
C TYR A 384 -0.12 -7.84 11.86
N LYS A 385 -1.32 -7.30 12.09
CA LYS A 385 -2.03 -6.46 11.10
C LYS A 385 -2.11 -5.01 11.56
N ASP A 386 -2.53 -4.81 12.81
CA ASP A 386 -2.65 -3.52 13.49
C ASP A 386 -2.87 -3.76 15.00
N GLU A 387 -3.01 -2.69 15.79
CA GLU A 387 -3.18 -2.72 17.24
C GLU A 387 -4.47 -3.41 17.73
N ASN A 388 -5.41 -3.67 16.83
CA ASN A 388 -6.67 -4.33 17.12
C ASN A 388 -6.72 -5.77 16.60
N ARG A 389 -5.74 -6.18 15.78
CA ARG A 389 -5.73 -7.46 15.05
C ARG A 389 -4.31 -8.02 14.97
N PHE A 390 -3.96 -8.92 15.87
CA PHE A 390 -2.67 -9.60 15.88
C PHE A 390 -2.74 -10.99 16.55
N LEU A 391 -1.74 -11.82 16.25
CA LEU A 391 -1.47 -13.08 16.94
C LEU A 391 0.01 -13.10 17.34
N THR A 392 0.33 -13.53 18.56
CA THR A 392 1.71 -13.67 19.05
C THR A 392 1.93 -15.02 19.69
N ILE A 393 3.16 -15.53 19.59
CA ILE A 393 3.66 -16.64 20.38
C ILE A 393 5.05 -16.29 20.88
N GLY A 394 5.32 -16.43 22.17
CA GLY A 394 6.61 -16.07 22.72
C GLY A 394 6.87 -16.65 24.09
N TYR A 395 8.10 -16.48 24.57
CA TYR A 395 8.50 -16.84 25.92
C TYR A 395 8.49 -15.60 26.81
N ASP A 396 7.91 -15.74 27.99
CA ASP A 396 7.94 -14.75 29.05
C ASP A 396 8.99 -15.16 30.10
N PHE A 397 10.10 -14.42 30.15
CA PHE A 397 11.21 -14.73 31.05
C PHE A 397 10.89 -14.49 32.53
N HIS A 398 9.83 -13.73 32.84
CA HIS A 398 9.41 -13.51 34.22
C HIS A 398 8.56 -14.67 34.73
N SER A 399 7.50 -15.04 34.00
CA SER A 399 6.60 -16.12 34.40
C SER A 399 7.11 -17.52 34.05
N GLN A 400 8.16 -17.61 33.23
CA GLN A 400 8.72 -18.86 32.72
C GLN A 400 7.72 -19.69 31.89
N GLN A 401 6.95 -19.00 31.05
CA GLN A 401 5.89 -19.60 30.26
C GLN A 401 6.06 -19.29 28.78
N VAL A 402 5.67 -20.25 27.94
CA VAL A 402 5.29 -19.94 26.56
C VAL A 402 3.87 -19.40 26.58
N ILE A 403 3.65 -18.28 25.91
CA ILE A 403 2.36 -17.59 25.84
C ILE A 403 1.98 -17.44 24.37
N PHE A 404 0.78 -17.89 24.03
CA PHE A 404 0.10 -17.56 22.80
C PHE A 404 -1.01 -16.55 23.11
N ASN A 405 -1.08 -15.47 22.34
CA ASN A 405 -2.11 -14.46 22.43
C ASN A 405 -2.68 -14.16 21.04
N GLY A 406 -4.00 -14.19 20.90
CA GLY A 406 -4.69 -13.74 19.71
C GLY A 406 -5.73 -12.69 20.03
N LEU A 407 -5.76 -11.62 19.24
CA LEU A 407 -6.74 -10.54 19.35
C LEU A 407 -7.27 -10.16 17.97
N ASN A 408 -8.59 -10.03 17.86
CA ASN A 408 -9.27 -9.38 16.74
C ASN A 408 -10.54 -8.71 17.24
N LYS A 409 -10.41 -7.42 17.61
CA LYS A 409 -11.53 -6.63 18.18
C LYS A 409 -12.70 -6.49 17.21
N ALA A 410 -12.43 -6.36 15.90
CA ALA A 410 -13.45 -6.22 14.86
C ALA A 410 -14.33 -7.47 14.69
N LYS A 411 -13.88 -8.63 15.21
CA LYS A 411 -14.64 -9.90 15.20
C LYS A 411 -14.95 -10.41 16.62
N SER A 412 -14.75 -9.58 17.64
CA SER A 412 -14.90 -9.97 19.04
C SER A 412 -14.16 -11.26 19.41
N PHE A 413 -12.98 -11.47 18.81
CA PHE A 413 -12.14 -12.65 19.05
C PHE A 413 -10.99 -12.30 19.98
N SER A 414 -10.79 -13.12 21.00
CA SER A 414 -9.66 -13.06 21.92
C SER A 414 -9.32 -14.47 22.39
N GLN A 415 -8.04 -14.82 22.42
CA GLN A 415 -7.55 -16.11 22.88
C GLN A 415 -6.24 -15.92 23.62
N ASN A 416 -6.11 -16.58 24.77
CA ASN A 416 -4.87 -16.61 25.53
C ASN A 416 -4.61 -18.04 25.98
N GLU A 417 -3.43 -18.55 25.66
CA GLU A 417 -2.99 -19.87 26.09
C GLU A 417 -1.59 -19.76 26.69
N THR A 418 -1.35 -20.52 27.75
CA THR A 418 -0.06 -20.53 28.44
C THR A 418 0.39 -21.97 28.65
N GLN A 419 1.70 -22.18 28.58
CA GLN A 419 2.32 -23.45 28.89
C GLN A 419 3.57 -23.22 29.72
N ASN A 420 3.65 -23.88 30.88
CA ASN A 420 4.86 -23.88 31.71
C ASN A 420 5.97 -24.61 30.97
N VAL A 421 7.09 -23.93 30.74
CA VAL A 421 8.23 -24.47 30.01
C VAL A 421 9.50 -24.01 30.71
N GLU A 422 10.27 -24.96 31.23
CA GLU A 422 11.58 -24.70 31.80
C GLU A 422 12.56 -24.29 30.68
N PHE A 423 13.00 -23.03 30.70
CA PHE A 423 13.92 -22.53 29.69
C PHE A 423 15.32 -23.08 29.94
N GLN A 424 15.83 -23.85 28.97
CA GLN A 424 17.21 -24.32 29.00
C GLN A 424 18.16 -23.21 28.55
N ASP A 425 18.50 -23.22 27.26
CA ASP A 425 19.41 -22.24 26.64
C ASP A 425 18.80 -21.55 25.41
N VAL A 426 17.90 -22.24 24.70
CA VAL A 426 17.32 -21.77 23.45
C VAL A 426 15.89 -22.27 23.31
N ILE A 427 15.00 -21.44 22.77
CA ILE A 427 13.68 -21.82 22.30
C ILE A 427 13.45 -21.27 20.89
N SER A 428 12.84 -22.08 20.02
CA SER A 428 12.46 -21.67 18.67
C SER A 428 10.94 -21.58 18.57
N PHE A 429 10.45 -20.53 17.92
CA PHE A 429 9.04 -20.32 17.62
C PHE A 429 8.83 -20.32 16.10
N LYS A 430 7.75 -20.97 15.65
CA LYS A 430 7.40 -21.05 14.24
C LYS A 430 5.93 -20.71 14.02
N ILE A 431 5.67 -19.91 12.98
CA ILE A 431 4.35 -19.76 12.36
C ILE A 431 4.40 -20.48 11.01
N GLY A 432 3.62 -21.54 10.86
CA GLY A 432 3.30 -22.13 9.56
C GLY A 432 2.00 -21.53 9.03
N TYR A 433 2.01 -21.10 7.77
CA TYR A 433 0.84 -20.49 7.16
C TYR A 433 0.53 -21.12 5.80
N THR A 434 -0.77 -21.23 5.52
CA THR A 434 -1.36 -21.46 4.21
C THR A 434 -2.44 -20.40 3.97
N GLU A 435 -3.04 -20.39 2.79
CA GLU A 435 -4.16 -19.50 2.48
C GLU A 435 -5.36 -19.65 3.43
N THR A 436 -5.51 -20.83 4.04
CA THR A 436 -6.69 -21.20 4.84
C THR A 436 -6.39 -21.48 6.32
N ALA A 437 -5.11 -21.58 6.71
CA ALA A 437 -4.75 -21.96 8.06
C ALA A 437 -3.46 -21.28 8.56
N LEU A 438 -3.44 -21.01 9.86
CA LEU A 438 -2.26 -20.63 10.61
C LEU A 438 -2.00 -21.69 11.68
N ARG A 439 -0.74 -22.06 11.88
CA ARG A 439 -0.32 -23.02 12.90
C ARG A 439 0.88 -22.45 13.65
N PHE A 440 0.79 -22.39 14.96
CA PHE A 440 1.83 -21.88 15.84
C PHE A 440 2.51 -23.05 16.55
N PHE A 441 3.84 -23.02 16.59
CA PHE A 441 4.66 -24.06 17.19
C PHE A 441 5.75 -23.43 18.04
N PHE A 442 6.18 -24.15 19.08
CA PHE A 442 7.43 -23.88 19.76
C PHE A 442 8.21 -25.18 19.95
N ARG A 443 9.53 -25.07 20.08
CA ARG A 443 10.44 -26.18 20.36
C ARG A 443 11.56 -25.73 21.28
N LEU A 444 11.90 -26.55 22.27
CA LEU A 444 13.14 -26.38 23.04
C LEU A 444 14.36 -26.72 22.18
N GLY A 445 15.35 -25.84 22.15
CA GLY A 445 16.52 -25.90 21.27
C GLY A 445 16.35 -25.13 19.96
N LYS A 446 17.35 -25.24 19.08
CA LYS A 446 17.31 -24.65 17.73
C LYS A 446 16.44 -25.50 16.79
N GLU A 447 15.69 -24.85 15.90
CA GLU A 447 15.14 -25.51 14.71
C GLU A 447 16.30 -25.78 13.73
N HIS A 448 16.38 -27.01 13.22
CA HIS A 448 17.41 -27.46 12.26
C HIS A 448 16.94 -27.27 10.83
#